data_AF-A0A7J4MA84-F1
#
_entry.id   AF-A0A7J4MA84-F1
#
_cell.length_a   1.000
_cell.length_b   1.000
_cell.length_c   1.000
_cell.angle_alpha   90.00
_cell.angle_beta   90.00
_cell.angle_gamma   90.00
#
_symmetry.space_group_name_H-M   'P 1'
#
loop_
_entity.id
_entity.type
_entity.pdbx_description
1 polymer ?
#
loop_
_entity_poly.entity_id
_entity_poly.type
_entity_poly.pdbx_seq_one_letter_code
_entity_poly.pdbx_strand_id
1 'polypeptide(L)'
;MAGLARTALLALLMFCAPLSGCVGNDDDVTMPAVEDLVVRPDVWPAGEWTRVTFSAEAPLSVFVPHFLRSVNGGYVQNGTVLNLDVGDEVEIEVLPSARLSEAMLMLAPIGTDSFPIRDAGESWESWTARGGPSGATPSTPIAVTPNNEGGEHALMRTTNASEAGEVLLTQIPLVRGVNEAFGEDEGQAQTVGWVNGRDVYDWLEMITDETPDPTDPYDGAVGYLDRWVGNGVPAYEDAIAFFSGVLEGYGLRTEVQRFQANTGWAVNICGYKDGSLAPDEWLVFGAHFDV
;
A
#
# COMPACT_ATOMS: atom_id res chain seq x y z
N MET A 1 -71.34 22.84 14.34
CA MET A 1 -70.14 23.44 13.69
C MET A 1 -68.81 23.16 14.40
N ALA A 2 -68.78 22.80 15.70
CA ALA A 2 -67.52 22.60 16.43
C ALA A 2 -66.75 21.29 16.09
N GLY A 3 -67.43 20.24 15.62
CA GLY A 3 -66.79 18.96 15.27
C GLY A 3 -65.96 19.02 13.98
N LEU A 4 -66.51 19.63 12.93
CA LEU A 4 -65.83 19.79 11.63
C LEU A 4 -64.55 20.64 11.74
N ALA A 5 -64.55 21.69 12.58
CA ALA A 5 -63.38 22.51 12.82
C ALA A 5 -62.25 21.73 13.51
N ARG A 6 -62.57 20.83 14.44
CA ARG A 6 -61.58 19.96 15.10
C ARG A 6 -60.97 18.95 14.13
N THR A 7 -61.79 18.31 13.28
CA THR A 7 -61.30 17.33 12.31
C THR A 7 -60.43 17.99 11.24
N ALA A 8 -60.79 19.20 10.80
CA ALA A 8 -59.97 19.97 9.86
C ALA A 8 -58.63 20.39 10.48
N LEU A 9 -58.61 20.77 11.76
CA LEU A 9 -57.37 21.15 12.45
C LEU A 9 -56.42 19.95 12.64
N LEU A 10 -56.96 18.77 12.98
CA LEU A 10 -56.20 17.53 13.10
C LEU A 10 -55.66 17.04 11.75
N ALA A 11 -56.46 17.16 10.68
CA ALA A 11 -56.01 16.85 9.32
C ALA A 11 -54.89 17.80 8.87
N LEU A 12 -55.00 19.10 9.15
CA LEU A 12 -53.95 20.08 8.85
C LEU A 12 -52.67 19.79 9.63
N LEU A 13 -52.77 19.44 10.92
CA LEU A 13 -51.62 19.05 11.76
C LEU A 13 -50.91 17.81 11.24
N MET A 14 -51.65 16.79 10.78
CA MET A 14 -51.06 15.60 10.17
C MET A 14 -50.46 15.86 8.78
N PHE A 15 -50.98 16.84 8.03
CA PHE A 15 -50.39 17.31 6.77
C PHE A 15 -49.13 18.18 6.96
N CYS A 16 -49.01 18.90 8.08
CA CYS A 16 -47.84 19.72 8.38
C CYS A 16 -46.67 18.94 9.00
N ALA A 17 -46.92 17.77 9.61
CA ALA A 17 -45.88 16.90 10.15
C ALA A 17 -44.81 16.47 9.13
N PRO A 18 -45.14 16.03 7.89
CA PRO A 18 -44.12 15.70 6.88
C PRO A 18 -43.46 16.92 6.21
N LEU A 19 -44.02 18.14 6.37
CA LEU A 19 -43.38 19.39 5.94
C LEU A 19 -42.33 19.89 6.96
N SER A 20 -42.26 19.24 8.12
CA SER A 20 -41.22 19.44 9.14
C SER A 20 -40.02 18.51 8.88
N GLY A 21 -39.83 18.07 7.63
CA GLY A 21 -38.60 17.44 7.20
C GLY A 21 -37.47 18.42 7.44
N CYS A 22 -36.56 18.04 8.34
CA CYS A 22 -35.30 18.68 8.69
C CYS A 22 -34.82 19.68 7.61
N VAL A 23 -35.07 20.98 7.81
CA VAL A 23 -34.18 22.01 7.28
C VAL A 23 -32.96 21.94 8.19
N GLY A 24 -32.13 20.92 7.94
CA GLY A 24 -30.77 20.92 8.41
C GLY A 24 -30.13 22.15 7.81
N ASN A 25 -29.41 22.90 8.64
CA ASN A 25 -28.45 23.86 8.17
C ASN A 25 -27.59 23.12 7.14
N ASP A 26 -27.70 23.46 5.85
CA ASP A 26 -26.55 23.27 4.96
C ASP A 26 -25.50 24.20 5.58
N ASP A 27 -24.77 23.71 6.58
CA ASP A 27 -23.43 24.20 6.83
C ASP A 27 -22.79 24.09 5.46
N ASP A 28 -22.57 25.23 4.78
CA ASP A 28 -21.95 25.30 3.47
C ASP A 28 -20.66 24.49 3.59
N VAL A 29 -20.71 23.24 3.15
CA VAL A 29 -19.58 22.31 3.22
C VAL A 29 -18.61 22.85 2.19
N THR A 30 -17.73 23.73 2.67
CA THR A 30 -16.89 24.53 1.80
C THR A 30 -15.77 23.62 1.33
N MET A 31 -15.73 23.37 0.03
CA MET A 31 -14.62 22.66 -0.58
C MET A 31 -13.32 23.43 -0.31
N PRO A 32 -12.25 22.76 0.18
CA PRO A 32 -10.96 23.41 0.38
C PRO A 32 -10.36 23.84 -0.97
N ALA A 33 -9.37 24.71 -0.97
CA ALA A 33 -8.49 24.97 -2.10
C ALA A 33 -7.25 24.06 -2.03
N VAL A 34 -6.58 23.85 -3.17
CA VAL A 34 -5.32 23.09 -3.20
C VAL A 34 -4.23 23.79 -2.37
N GLU A 35 -4.25 25.13 -2.36
CA GLU A 35 -3.32 25.97 -1.61
C GLU A 35 -3.48 25.83 -0.09
N ASP A 36 -4.65 25.37 0.38
CA ASP A 36 -4.92 25.23 1.81
C ASP A 36 -4.10 24.10 2.44
N LEU A 37 -3.60 23.13 1.65
CA LEU A 37 -2.74 22.07 2.13
C LEU A 37 -1.26 22.42 1.94
N VAL A 38 -0.51 22.41 3.04
CA VAL A 38 0.93 22.56 3.04
C VAL A 38 1.58 21.23 3.41
N VAL A 39 2.33 20.66 2.46
CA VAL A 39 3.08 19.41 2.62
C VAL A 39 4.58 19.70 2.59
N ARG A 40 5.34 19.10 3.51
CA ARG A 40 6.81 19.17 3.53
C ARG A 40 7.42 17.78 3.68
N PRO A 41 8.46 17.42 2.89
CA PRO A 41 8.99 18.17 1.74
C PRO A 41 8.01 18.25 0.56
N ASP A 42 8.27 19.17 -0.36
CA ASP A 42 7.48 19.41 -1.59
C ASP A 42 7.81 18.42 -2.71
N VAL A 43 8.90 17.65 -2.57
CA VAL A 43 9.28 16.55 -3.43
C VAL A 43 9.63 15.36 -2.55
N TRP A 44 9.09 14.17 -2.85
CA TRP A 44 9.39 12.97 -2.08
C TRP A 44 10.31 11.99 -2.81
N PRO A 45 11.28 11.37 -2.13
CA PRO A 45 12.00 10.22 -2.64
C PRO A 45 11.06 9.06 -3.01
N ALA A 46 11.15 8.58 -4.25
CA ALA A 46 10.37 7.42 -4.69
C ALA A 46 11.00 6.12 -4.17
N GLY A 47 10.19 5.26 -3.56
CA GLY A 47 10.64 3.95 -3.08
C GLY A 47 11.36 3.95 -1.73
N GLU A 48 11.36 5.06 -0.99
CA GLU A 48 12.01 5.17 0.31
C GLU A 48 11.04 5.71 1.36
N TRP A 49 11.24 5.33 2.64
CA TRP A 49 10.46 5.95 3.72
C TRP A 49 10.87 7.39 3.87
N THR A 50 9.90 8.26 3.69
CA THR A 50 10.07 9.70 3.78
C THR A 50 9.19 10.21 4.89
N ARG A 51 9.78 10.98 5.79
CA ARG A 51 9.04 11.69 6.83
C ARG A 51 8.39 12.92 6.21
N VAL A 52 7.07 12.98 6.28
CA VAL A 52 6.26 14.02 5.64
C VAL A 52 5.41 14.71 6.69
N THR A 53 5.46 16.03 6.69
CA THR A 53 4.65 16.90 7.52
C THR A 53 3.49 17.45 6.72
N PHE A 54 2.28 17.32 7.26
CA PHE A 54 1.04 17.89 6.74
C PHE A 54 0.54 18.97 7.69
N SER A 55 0.18 20.12 7.15
CA SER A 55 -0.44 21.24 7.86
C SER A 55 -1.42 21.95 6.94
N ALA A 56 -2.35 22.72 7.49
CA ALA A 56 -3.40 23.37 6.70
C ALA A 56 -3.58 24.86 7.01
N GLU A 57 -3.84 25.66 5.97
CA GLU A 57 -4.20 27.09 6.06
C GLU A 57 -5.73 27.29 6.24
N ALA A 58 -6.52 26.25 5.96
CA ALA A 58 -7.95 26.16 6.25
C ALA A 58 -8.34 24.74 6.72
N PRO A 59 -9.42 24.55 7.50
CA PRO A 59 -9.83 23.22 7.96
C PRO A 59 -10.16 22.28 6.80
N LEU A 60 -9.51 21.11 6.73
CA LEU A 60 -9.70 20.14 5.65
C LEU A 60 -9.39 18.70 6.07
N SER A 61 -9.85 17.74 5.27
CA SER A 61 -9.47 16.33 5.35
C SER A 61 -8.55 15.97 4.18
N VAL A 62 -7.39 15.35 4.46
CA VAL A 62 -6.47 14.83 3.45
C VAL A 62 -6.50 13.31 3.46
N PHE A 63 -6.93 12.70 2.36
CA PHE A 63 -6.70 11.28 2.12
C PHE A 63 -5.32 11.06 1.52
N VAL A 64 -4.52 10.24 2.19
CA VAL A 64 -3.18 9.81 1.80
C VAL A 64 -3.25 8.35 1.35
N PRO A 65 -3.43 8.04 0.05
CA PRO A 65 -3.60 6.68 -0.46
C PRO A 65 -2.26 5.96 -0.75
N HIS A 66 -1.31 6.01 0.19
CA HIS A 66 0.01 5.38 0.07
C HIS A 66 0.34 4.52 1.29
N PHE A 67 1.35 3.66 1.15
CA PHE A 67 1.91 2.97 2.31
C PHE A 67 2.46 4.00 3.29
N LEU A 68 2.06 3.89 4.55
CA LEU A 68 2.49 4.79 5.60
C LEU A 68 2.60 4.09 6.94
N ARG A 69 3.31 4.72 7.86
CA ARG A 69 3.34 4.37 9.29
C ARG A 69 3.47 5.64 10.13
N SER A 70 3.11 5.52 11.40
CA SER A 70 3.42 6.58 12.37
C SER A 70 4.93 6.70 12.54
N VAL A 71 5.41 7.91 12.80
CA VAL A 71 6.83 8.19 13.11
C VAL A 71 7.31 7.41 14.34
N ASN A 72 6.44 7.18 15.32
CA ASN A 72 6.80 6.50 16.57
C ASN A 72 6.40 5.02 16.58
N GLY A 73 5.68 4.57 15.55
CA GLY A 73 5.07 3.24 15.48
C GLY A 73 5.61 2.39 14.33
N GLY A 74 5.65 1.07 14.55
CA GLY A 74 6.03 0.11 13.50
C GLY A 74 4.87 -0.37 12.62
N TYR A 75 3.64 0.02 12.94
CA TYR A 75 2.45 -0.46 12.22
C TYR A 75 2.35 0.21 10.85
N VAL A 76 2.54 -0.59 9.80
CA VAL A 76 2.44 -0.16 8.41
C VAL A 76 1.02 -0.40 7.91
N GLN A 77 0.44 0.61 7.28
CA GLN A 77 -0.91 0.54 6.70
C GLN A 77 -0.94 1.11 5.28
N ASN A 78 -1.99 0.71 4.54
CA ASN A 78 -2.24 1.22 3.20
C ASN A 78 -3.27 2.35 3.26
N GLY A 79 -2.73 3.56 3.38
CA GLY A 79 -3.46 4.80 3.40
C GLY A 79 -4.14 5.17 4.73
N THR A 80 -4.49 6.45 4.83
CA THR A 80 -5.20 7.04 5.97
C THR A 80 -5.83 8.37 5.59
N VAL A 81 -6.70 8.89 6.45
CA VAL A 81 -7.24 10.25 6.35
C VAL A 81 -6.75 11.06 7.54
N LEU A 82 -6.24 12.25 7.25
CA LEU A 82 -5.83 13.24 8.24
C LEU A 82 -6.85 14.37 8.25
N ASN A 83 -7.48 14.62 9.40
CA ASN A 83 -8.29 15.82 9.61
C ASN A 83 -7.37 16.89 10.20
N LEU A 84 -7.25 18.03 9.52
CA LEU A 84 -6.34 19.10 9.88
C LEU A 84 -7.13 20.38 10.11
N ASP A 85 -7.11 20.90 11.33
CA ASP A 85 -7.53 22.27 11.64
C ASP A 85 -6.36 23.25 11.44
N VAL A 86 -6.67 24.55 11.38
CA VAL A 86 -5.65 25.59 11.24
C VAL A 86 -4.72 25.58 12.45
N GLY A 87 -3.42 25.42 12.20
CA GLY A 87 -2.38 25.32 13.23
C GLY A 87 -2.03 23.88 13.63
N ASP A 88 -2.74 22.89 13.10
CA ASP A 88 -2.34 21.49 13.25
C ASP A 88 -1.12 21.16 12.37
N GLU A 89 -0.27 20.31 12.92
CA GLU A 89 0.89 19.76 12.22
C GLU A 89 0.92 18.26 12.51
N VAL A 90 0.72 17.44 11.47
CA VAL A 90 0.73 15.98 11.58
C VAL A 90 1.88 15.45 10.75
N GLU A 91 2.66 14.57 11.37
CA GLU A 91 3.84 13.99 10.75
C GLU A 91 3.69 12.48 10.63
N ILE A 92 3.93 11.96 9.43
CA ILE A 92 3.85 10.54 9.12
C ILE A 92 5.04 10.11 8.26
N GLU A 93 5.41 8.83 8.30
CA GLU A 93 6.35 8.29 7.34
C GLU A 93 5.57 7.64 6.19
N VAL A 94 5.86 8.05 4.96
CA VAL A 94 5.21 7.54 3.73
C VAL A 94 6.24 6.79 2.89
N LEU A 95 5.84 5.68 2.29
CA LEU A 95 6.62 4.90 1.33
C LEU A 95 5.91 4.92 -0.03
N PRO A 96 6.14 5.95 -0.88
CA PRO A 96 5.64 5.94 -2.24
C PRO A 96 6.35 4.86 -3.06
N SER A 97 5.66 4.30 -4.06
CA SER A 97 6.25 3.27 -4.94
C SER A 97 7.40 3.84 -5.78
N ALA A 98 8.48 3.06 -5.92
CA ALA A 98 9.65 3.42 -6.73
C ALA A 98 9.36 3.61 -8.23
N ARG A 99 8.16 3.21 -8.70
CA ARG A 99 7.73 3.34 -10.11
C ARG A 99 6.87 4.57 -10.38
N LEU A 100 6.42 5.28 -9.35
CA LEU A 100 5.56 6.44 -9.52
C LEU A 100 6.40 7.72 -9.70
N SER A 101 5.92 8.61 -10.56
CA SER A 101 6.45 9.97 -10.72
C SER A 101 5.78 10.98 -9.79
N GLU A 102 4.60 10.63 -9.27
CA GLU A 102 3.77 11.51 -8.45
C GLU A 102 3.04 10.71 -7.37
N ALA A 103 3.01 11.23 -6.14
CA ALA A 103 2.18 10.72 -5.07
C ALA A 103 0.83 11.42 -5.10
N MET A 104 -0.24 10.64 -5.24
CA MET A 104 -1.61 11.16 -5.20
C MET A 104 -2.05 11.48 -3.78
N LEU A 105 -2.70 12.62 -3.57
CA LEU A 105 -3.44 12.99 -2.35
C LEU A 105 -4.83 13.51 -2.75
N MET A 106 -5.80 13.39 -1.85
CA MET A 106 -7.15 13.92 -2.08
C MET A 106 -7.58 14.82 -0.92
N LEU A 107 -8.04 16.01 -1.26
CA LEU A 107 -8.54 17.00 -0.31
C LEU A 107 -10.06 16.96 -0.31
N ALA A 108 -10.64 17.00 0.88
CA ALA A 108 -12.07 17.06 1.07
C ALA A 108 -12.40 18.00 2.23
N PRO A 109 -13.66 18.43 2.34
CA PRO A 109 -14.13 19.17 3.50
C PRO A 109 -13.81 18.43 4.81
N ILE A 110 -13.53 19.17 5.87
CA ILE A 110 -13.12 18.57 7.15
C ILE A 110 -14.19 17.61 7.69
N GLY A 111 -13.76 16.45 8.18
CA GLY A 111 -14.65 15.39 8.66
C GLY A 111 -15.23 14.51 7.55
N THR A 112 -14.72 14.60 6.31
CA THR A 112 -15.09 13.66 5.25
C THR A 112 -14.60 12.25 5.60
N ASP A 113 -15.52 11.29 5.66
CA ASP A 113 -15.24 9.91 6.04
C ASP A 113 -15.31 8.92 4.86
N SER A 114 -15.61 9.38 3.64
CA SER A 114 -15.76 8.53 2.44
C SER A 114 -15.02 9.15 1.25
N PHE A 115 -14.12 8.40 0.63
CA PHE A 115 -13.27 8.86 -0.47
C PHE A 115 -13.37 7.93 -1.68
N PRO A 116 -13.20 8.45 -2.91
CA PRO A 116 -13.12 7.62 -4.10
C PRO A 116 -11.74 6.95 -4.20
N ILE A 117 -11.70 5.71 -4.66
CA ILE A 117 -10.44 5.03 -5.00
C ILE A 117 -10.50 4.44 -6.41
N ARG A 118 -9.35 4.46 -7.08
CA ARG A 118 -9.11 3.75 -8.33
C ARG A 118 -9.25 2.23 -8.16
N ASP A 119 -9.44 1.53 -9.26
CA ASP A 119 -9.40 0.07 -9.26
C ASP A 119 -7.98 -0.45 -8.98
N ALA A 120 -7.88 -1.64 -8.38
CA ALA A 120 -6.61 -2.21 -7.94
C ALA A 120 -5.57 -2.35 -9.08
N GLY A 121 -6.02 -2.66 -10.30
CA GLY A 121 -5.18 -2.82 -11.50
C GLY A 121 -4.96 -1.54 -12.31
N GLU A 122 -5.56 -0.42 -11.90
CA GLU A 122 -5.44 0.86 -12.59
C GLU A 122 -4.32 1.71 -11.98
N SER A 123 -3.59 2.51 -12.77
CA SER A 123 -2.61 3.45 -12.22
C SER A 123 -3.29 4.76 -11.78
N TRP A 124 -2.64 5.54 -10.91
CA TRP A 124 -3.13 6.87 -10.57
C TRP A 124 -3.22 7.79 -11.78
N GLU A 125 -2.23 7.73 -12.67
CA GLU A 125 -2.19 8.51 -13.90
C GLU A 125 -3.38 8.18 -14.83
N SER A 126 -3.65 6.90 -15.09
CA SER A 126 -4.76 6.52 -15.97
C SER A 126 -6.11 6.84 -15.34
N TRP A 127 -6.23 6.68 -14.02
CA TRP A 127 -7.44 7.03 -13.27
C TRP A 127 -7.75 8.52 -13.37
N THR A 128 -6.77 9.38 -13.11
CA THR A 128 -6.91 10.83 -13.24
C THR A 128 -7.21 11.23 -14.70
N ALA A 129 -6.52 10.63 -15.68
CA ALA A 129 -6.68 10.93 -17.10
C ALA A 129 -8.10 10.64 -17.63
N ARG A 130 -8.80 9.64 -17.07
CA ARG A 130 -10.21 9.34 -17.42
C ARG A 130 -11.24 10.13 -16.61
N GLY A 131 -10.82 11.14 -15.85
CA GLY A 131 -11.67 12.01 -15.05
C GLY A 131 -11.74 11.66 -13.56
N GLY A 132 -10.99 10.66 -13.09
CA GLY A 132 -10.86 10.29 -11.68
C GLY A 132 -12.20 10.12 -10.97
N PRO A 133 -12.45 10.85 -9.86
CA PRO A 133 -13.73 10.83 -9.15
C PRO A 133 -14.95 11.17 -10.02
N SER A 134 -14.80 12.08 -10.98
CA SER A 134 -15.87 12.56 -11.87
C SER A 134 -15.91 11.83 -13.22
N GLY A 135 -15.12 10.76 -13.37
CA GLY A 135 -15.04 9.97 -14.60
C GLY A 135 -16.34 9.23 -14.91
N ALA A 136 -16.49 8.80 -16.17
CA ALA A 136 -17.70 8.10 -16.64
C ALA A 136 -17.91 6.73 -15.97
N THR A 137 -16.84 6.10 -15.47
CA THR A 137 -16.91 4.88 -14.67
C THR A 137 -16.79 5.24 -13.19
N PRO A 138 -17.78 4.88 -12.35
CA PRO A 138 -17.77 5.19 -10.93
C PRO A 138 -16.50 4.68 -10.25
N SER A 139 -15.94 5.49 -9.36
CA SER A 139 -14.87 5.05 -8.46
C SER A 139 -15.48 4.26 -7.29
N THR A 140 -14.75 3.29 -6.77
CA THR A 140 -15.21 2.54 -5.58
C THR A 140 -15.08 3.44 -4.35
N PRO A 141 -16.13 3.60 -3.52
CA PRO A 141 -16.00 4.33 -2.28
C PRO A 141 -15.30 3.48 -1.21
N ILE A 142 -14.39 4.12 -0.48
CA ILE A 142 -13.74 3.59 0.71
C ILE A 142 -14.00 4.53 1.88
N ALA A 143 -14.19 3.97 3.07
CA ALA A 143 -14.53 4.73 4.26
C ALA A 143 -13.48 4.61 5.35
N VAL A 144 -13.38 5.67 6.14
CA VAL A 144 -12.56 5.75 7.35
C VAL A 144 -13.10 4.75 8.37
N THR A 145 -12.21 3.92 8.92
CA THR A 145 -12.51 2.97 9.99
C THR A 145 -11.50 3.14 11.11
N PRO A 146 -11.91 3.15 12.39
CA PRO A 146 -10.97 3.16 13.51
C PRO A 146 -9.95 2.01 13.42
N ASN A 147 -8.70 2.31 13.73
CA ASN A 147 -7.65 1.32 13.75
C ASN A 147 -7.66 0.58 15.10
N ASN A 148 -8.20 -0.63 15.08
CA ASN A 148 -8.22 -1.53 16.23
C ASN A 148 -7.12 -2.61 16.16
N GLU A 149 -6.13 -2.41 15.28
CA GLU A 149 -5.03 -3.35 15.00
C GLU A 149 -3.67 -2.85 15.52
N GLY A 150 -3.67 -1.75 16.28
CA GLY A 150 -2.48 -1.21 16.95
C GLY A 150 -1.76 -0.08 16.19
N GLY A 151 -2.30 0.37 15.05
CA GLY A 151 -1.81 1.58 14.38
C GLY A 151 -2.46 2.85 14.94
N GLU A 152 -1.72 3.96 14.86
CA GLU A 152 -2.17 5.27 15.37
C GLU A 152 -3.16 5.97 14.43
N HIS A 153 -3.09 5.68 13.13
CA HIS A 153 -3.92 6.34 12.12
C HIS A 153 -5.08 5.46 11.68
N ALA A 154 -6.21 6.10 11.33
CA ALA A 154 -7.39 5.40 10.86
C ALA A 154 -7.12 4.60 9.58
N LEU A 155 -7.83 3.49 9.41
CA LEU A 155 -7.74 2.62 8.23
C LEU A 155 -8.75 3.06 7.17
N MET A 156 -8.46 2.73 5.92
CA MET A 156 -9.38 2.90 4.81
C MET A 156 -9.87 1.53 4.33
N ARG A 157 -11.19 1.32 4.37
CA ARG A 157 -11.80 0.04 3.99
C ARG A 157 -12.93 0.22 2.99
N THR A 158 -13.18 -0.82 2.21
CA THR A 158 -14.34 -0.88 1.32
C THR A 158 -15.62 -0.64 2.10
N THR A 159 -16.51 0.19 1.56
CA THR A 159 -17.81 0.48 2.13
C THR A 159 -18.94 0.09 1.17
N ASN A 160 -20.14 -0.10 1.71
CA ASN A 160 -21.36 -0.29 0.92
C ASN A 160 -22.03 1.05 0.54
N ALA A 161 -21.35 2.18 0.81
CA ALA A 161 -21.82 3.48 0.35
C ALA A 161 -22.01 3.46 -1.17
N SER A 162 -23.07 4.11 -1.65
CA SER A 162 -23.33 4.22 -3.08
C SER A 162 -22.46 5.27 -3.76
N GLU A 163 -21.96 6.25 -3.00
CA GLU A 163 -21.19 7.39 -3.50
C GLU A 163 -20.06 7.75 -2.53
N ALA A 164 -18.96 8.24 -3.08
CA ALA A 164 -17.86 8.83 -2.33
C ALA A 164 -18.11 10.32 -2.07
N GLY A 165 -17.42 10.89 -1.07
CA GLY A 165 -17.39 12.34 -0.90
C GLY A 165 -16.76 13.04 -2.11
N GLU A 166 -17.12 14.31 -2.31
CA GLU A 166 -16.47 15.16 -3.30
C GLU A 166 -15.03 15.46 -2.87
N VAL A 167 -14.09 15.39 -3.81
CA VAL A 167 -12.66 15.57 -3.53
C VAL A 167 -11.97 16.42 -4.59
N LEU A 168 -10.93 17.14 -4.17
CA LEU A 168 -9.93 17.73 -5.05
C LEU A 168 -8.66 16.89 -5.05
N LEU A 169 -8.08 16.69 -6.23
CA LEU A 169 -6.86 15.92 -6.39
C LEU A 169 -5.65 16.85 -6.31
N THR A 170 -4.64 16.47 -5.53
CA THR A 170 -3.33 17.13 -5.50
C THR A 170 -2.20 16.11 -5.56
N GLN A 171 -1.13 16.45 -6.27
CA GLN A 171 -0.02 15.55 -6.57
C GLN A 171 1.28 16.09 -6.02
N ILE A 172 2.05 15.24 -5.35
CA ILE A 172 3.40 15.56 -4.89
C ILE A 172 4.41 14.91 -5.84
N PRO A 173 5.32 15.68 -6.45
CA PRO A 173 6.37 15.13 -7.30
C PRO A 173 7.23 14.10 -6.56
N LEU A 174 7.53 13.00 -7.25
CA LEU A 174 8.41 11.95 -6.77
C LEU A 174 9.70 11.92 -7.59
N VAL A 175 10.83 11.79 -6.90
CA VAL A 175 12.14 11.60 -7.55
C VAL A 175 12.76 10.34 -7.02
N ARG A 176 13.07 9.40 -7.91
CA ARG A 176 13.83 8.21 -7.53
C ARG A 176 15.31 8.58 -7.47
N GLY A 177 15.96 8.26 -6.35
CA GLY A 177 17.41 8.33 -6.25
C GLY A 177 18.08 7.33 -7.21
N VAL A 178 19.37 7.53 -7.45
CA VAL A 178 20.23 6.59 -8.17
C VAL A 178 21.60 6.55 -7.51
N ASN A 179 22.30 5.43 -7.67
CA ASN A 179 23.69 5.30 -7.32
C ASN A 179 24.55 5.69 -8.53
N GLU A 180 25.17 6.87 -8.45
CA GLU A 180 25.98 7.46 -9.54
C GLU A 180 27.27 6.66 -9.86
N ALA A 181 27.62 5.66 -9.05
CA ALA A 181 28.75 4.78 -9.34
C ALA A 181 28.51 3.86 -10.55
N PHE A 182 27.25 3.65 -10.95
CA PHE A 182 26.86 2.80 -12.07
C PHE A 182 26.52 3.62 -13.32
N GLY A 183 26.83 3.06 -14.49
CA GLY A 183 26.41 3.59 -15.80
C GLY A 183 24.92 3.35 -16.09
N GLU A 184 24.37 4.11 -17.05
CA GLU A 184 22.99 3.90 -17.53
C GLU A 184 22.79 2.50 -18.11
N ASP A 185 23.80 1.98 -18.82
CA ASP A 185 23.86 0.64 -19.39
C ASP A 185 23.94 -0.46 -18.33
N GLU A 186 24.40 -0.14 -17.13
CA GLU A 186 24.41 -1.02 -15.96
C GLU A 186 23.11 -0.95 -15.13
N GLY A 187 22.08 -0.28 -15.66
CA GLY A 187 20.78 -0.17 -15.00
C GLY A 187 20.74 0.81 -13.82
N GLN A 188 21.53 1.89 -13.86
CA GLN A 188 21.61 2.93 -12.82
C GLN A 188 20.24 3.35 -12.24
N ALA A 189 19.22 3.50 -13.10
CA ALA A 189 17.86 3.88 -12.70
C ALA A 189 17.17 2.90 -11.73
N GLN A 190 17.72 1.70 -11.54
CA GLN A 190 17.16 0.61 -10.72
C GLN A 190 17.94 0.35 -9.42
N THR A 191 18.89 1.22 -9.06
CA THR A 191 19.88 0.99 -7.99
C THR A 191 19.45 1.42 -6.59
N VAL A 192 18.42 2.26 -6.47
CA VAL A 192 17.97 2.82 -5.18
C VAL A 192 16.49 2.52 -4.95
N GLY A 193 16.12 2.50 -3.66
CA GLY A 193 14.79 2.19 -3.14
C GLY A 193 14.86 1.05 -2.12
N TRP A 194 13.87 1.02 -1.22
CA TRP A 194 13.69 -0.04 -0.24
C TRP A 194 13.62 -1.43 -0.88
N VAL A 195 13.01 -1.51 -2.06
CA VAL A 195 13.14 -2.64 -2.99
C VAL A 195 13.57 -2.04 -4.31
N ASN A 196 14.70 -2.51 -4.84
CA ASN A 196 15.27 -2.00 -6.09
C ASN A 196 15.56 -3.16 -7.06
N GLY A 197 15.59 -2.83 -8.35
CA GLY A 197 15.73 -3.85 -9.40
C GLY A 197 17.17 -4.33 -9.55
N ARG A 198 18.14 -3.53 -9.12
CA ARG A 198 19.56 -3.88 -9.20
C ARG A 198 19.90 -5.01 -8.23
N ASP A 199 19.47 -4.93 -6.98
CA ASP A 199 19.71 -5.99 -6.00
C ASP A 199 19.07 -7.31 -6.48
N VAL A 200 17.88 -7.26 -7.07
CA VAL A 200 17.23 -8.44 -7.66
C VAL A 200 18.05 -8.99 -8.83
N TYR A 201 18.58 -8.13 -9.70
CA TYR A 201 19.44 -8.53 -10.79
C TYR A 201 20.74 -9.17 -10.28
N ASP A 202 21.43 -8.54 -9.33
CA ASP A 202 22.69 -9.05 -8.77
C ASP A 202 22.47 -10.41 -8.07
N TRP A 203 21.33 -10.58 -7.38
CA TRP A 203 20.95 -11.89 -6.82
C TRP A 203 20.73 -12.95 -7.89
N LEU A 204 20.04 -12.61 -8.99
CA LEU A 204 19.80 -13.53 -10.10
C LEU A 204 21.11 -13.87 -10.81
N GLU A 205 21.93 -12.88 -11.14
CA GLU A 205 23.23 -13.04 -11.77
C GLU A 205 24.12 -13.99 -10.95
N MET A 206 24.22 -13.77 -9.64
CA MET A 206 24.99 -14.64 -8.74
C MET A 206 24.49 -16.09 -8.75
N ILE A 207 23.19 -16.34 -8.59
CA ILE A 207 22.69 -17.73 -8.52
C ILE A 207 22.69 -18.42 -9.90
N THR A 208 22.78 -17.66 -10.99
CA THR A 208 22.84 -18.20 -12.37
C THR A 208 24.22 -18.08 -13.01
N ASP A 209 25.29 -17.82 -12.25
CA ASP A 209 26.63 -17.65 -12.82
C ASP A 209 27.17 -18.98 -13.38
N GLU A 210 27.27 -19.06 -14.71
CA GLU A 210 27.78 -20.23 -15.46
C GLU A 210 29.32 -20.29 -15.54
N THR A 211 30.03 -19.36 -14.89
CA THR A 211 31.49 -19.37 -14.89
C THR A 211 32.02 -20.68 -14.29
N PRO A 212 32.91 -21.42 -14.99
CA PRO A 212 33.41 -22.68 -14.48
C PRO A 212 34.21 -22.53 -13.18
N ASP A 213 33.84 -23.28 -12.14
CA ASP A 213 34.58 -23.44 -10.89
C ASP A 213 35.12 -24.88 -10.75
N PRO A 214 36.42 -25.11 -10.99
CA PRO A 214 37.03 -26.44 -10.82
C PRO A 214 37.04 -26.97 -9.37
N THR A 215 36.69 -26.13 -8.39
CA THR A 215 36.61 -26.50 -6.98
C THR A 215 35.20 -26.84 -6.52
N ASP A 216 34.18 -26.51 -7.31
CA ASP A 216 32.81 -26.93 -7.08
C ASP A 216 32.63 -28.42 -7.47
N PRO A 217 32.27 -29.31 -6.54
CA PRO A 217 32.11 -30.74 -6.81
C PRO A 217 30.70 -31.14 -7.28
N TYR A 218 29.78 -30.18 -7.42
CA TYR A 218 28.34 -30.40 -7.62
C TYR A 218 27.92 -30.16 -9.07
N ASP A 219 28.05 -28.93 -9.56
CA ASP A 219 27.71 -28.52 -10.92
C ASP A 219 28.91 -27.94 -11.69
N GLY A 220 30.02 -27.63 -10.99
CA GLY A 220 31.23 -27.10 -11.59
C GLY A 220 31.11 -25.64 -12.02
N ALA A 221 30.15 -24.88 -11.47
CA ALA A 221 29.93 -23.46 -11.72
C ALA A 221 30.11 -22.63 -10.43
N VAL A 222 30.23 -21.31 -10.58
CA VAL A 222 30.26 -20.37 -9.43
C VAL A 222 28.86 -20.17 -8.83
N GLY A 223 27.83 -20.24 -9.68
CA GLY A 223 26.43 -20.11 -9.27
C GLY A 223 25.84 -21.41 -8.68
N TYR A 224 24.51 -21.49 -8.66
CA TYR A 224 23.77 -22.67 -8.22
C TYR A 224 22.89 -23.18 -9.37
N LEU A 225 23.51 -23.93 -10.27
CA LEU A 225 22.91 -24.45 -11.50
C LEU A 225 22.45 -25.90 -11.33
N ASP A 226 21.86 -26.47 -12.38
CA ASP A 226 21.45 -27.88 -12.45
C ASP A 226 20.67 -28.38 -11.22
N ARG A 227 19.81 -27.50 -10.68
CA ARG A 227 18.97 -27.73 -9.49
C ARG A 227 17.77 -28.61 -9.79
N TRP A 228 18.00 -29.67 -10.56
CA TRP A 228 16.99 -30.62 -10.97
C TRP A 228 16.45 -31.36 -9.76
N VAL A 229 15.13 -31.35 -9.62
CA VAL A 229 14.47 -32.04 -8.52
C VAL A 229 14.79 -33.55 -8.56
N GLY A 230 15.37 -34.09 -7.48
CA GLY A 230 15.71 -35.50 -7.44
C GLY A 230 16.47 -35.95 -6.21
N ASN A 231 16.32 -37.23 -5.87
CA ASN A 231 17.06 -37.84 -4.77
C ASN A 231 18.53 -38.07 -5.18
N GLY A 232 19.46 -37.54 -4.39
CA GLY A 232 20.89 -37.71 -4.62
C GLY A 232 21.44 -36.89 -5.78
N VAL A 233 20.75 -35.81 -6.18
CA VAL A 233 21.27 -34.80 -7.11
C VAL A 233 22.13 -33.83 -6.31
N PRO A 234 23.47 -33.83 -6.44
CA PRO A 234 24.34 -33.05 -5.56
C PRO A 234 24.10 -31.53 -5.67
N ALA A 235 23.93 -31.00 -6.88
CA ALA A 235 23.64 -29.58 -7.12
C ALA A 235 22.30 -29.12 -6.51
N TYR A 236 21.29 -30.01 -6.49
CA TYR A 236 20.01 -29.72 -5.85
C TYR A 236 20.15 -29.67 -4.31
N GLU A 237 20.94 -30.55 -3.71
CA GLU A 237 21.25 -30.53 -2.26
C GLU A 237 22.09 -29.32 -1.86
N ASP A 238 23.04 -28.91 -2.71
CA ASP A 238 23.86 -27.72 -2.47
C ASP A 238 23.02 -26.44 -2.53
N ALA A 239 22.16 -26.31 -3.54
CA ALA A 239 21.19 -25.22 -3.62
C ALA A 239 20.24 -25.19 -2.40
N ILE A 240 19.79 -26.35 -1.90
CA ILE A 240 19.00 -26.42 -0.66
C ILE A 240 19.76 -25.82 0.51
N ALA A 241 21.04 -26.19 0.68
CA ALA A 241 21.88 -25.67 1.74
C ALA A 241 22.06 -24.15 1.61
N PHE A 242 22.37 -23.65 0.42
CA PHE A 242 22.52 -22.22 0.16
C PHE A 242 21.26 -21.43 0.49
N PHE A 243 20.11 -21.76 -0.12
CA PHE A 243 18.88 -21.01 0.11
C PHE A 243 18.39 -21.11 1.56
N SER A 244 18.58 -22.26 2.23
CA SER A 244 18.28 -22.35 3.66
C SER A 244 19.16 -21.40 4.49
N GLY A 245 20.47 -21.34 4.18
CA GLY A 245 21.42 -20.46 4.85
C GLY A 245 21.13 -18.98 4.61
N VAL A 246 20.66 -18.62 3.42
CA VAL A 246 20.21 -17.24 3.12
C VAL A 246 19.02 -16.85 4.00
N LEU A 247 18.01 -17.71 4.13
CA LEU A 247 16.85 -17.44 4.98
C LEU A 247 17.23 -17.37 6.47
N GLU A 248 18.11 -18.25 6.93
CA GLU A 248 18.69 -18.19 8.29
C GLU A 248 19.47 -16.89 8.52
N GLY A 249 20.24 -16.45 7.52
CA GLY A 249 21.00 -15.21 7.53
C GLY A 249 20.11 -13.97 7.67
N TYR A 250 18.89 -14.01 7.15
CA TYR A 250 17.86 -12.99 7.39
C TYR A 250 17.19 -13.08 8.77
N GLY A 251 17.60 -14.03 9.61
CA GLY A 251 17.06 -14.25 10.94
C GLY A 251 15.68 -14.93 10.93
N LEU A 252 15.35 -15.63 9.85
CA LEU A 252 14.12 -16.41 9.77
C LEU A 252 14.31 -17.76 10.45
N ARG A 253 13.23 -18.29 11.03
CA ARG A 253 13.20 -19.69 11.46
C ARG A 253 13.06 -20.54 10.21
N THR A 254 14.16 -21.12 9.75
CA THR A 254 14.19 -21.89 8.50
C THR A 254 13.91 -23.36 8.75
N GLU A 255 13.02 -23.95 7.96
CA GLU A 255 12.73 -25.39 7.96
C GLU A 255 12.87 -25.96 6.56
N VAL A 256 13.65 -27.04 6.44
CA VAL A 256 13.82 -27.79 5.19
C VAL A 256 12.92 -29.02 5.25
N GLN A 257 11.86 -29.02 4.46
CA GLN A 257 10.85 -30.08 4.42
C GLN A 257 11.10 -30.98 3.22
N ARG A 258 11.34 -32.27 3.47
CA ARG A 258 11.67 -33.25 2.44
C ARG A 258 10.49 -34.19 2.20
N PHE A 259 10.12 -34.36 0.93
CA PHE A 259 8.97 -35.16 0.51
C PHE A 259 9.44 -36.30 -0.38
N GLN A 260 8.86 -37.49 -0.17
CA GLN A 260 9.10 -38.65 -1.01
C GLN A 260 7.79 -39.39 -1.30
N ALA A 261 7.52 -39.62 -2.57
CA ALA A 261 6.40 -40.43 -3.04
C ALA A 261 6.87 -41.33 -4.19
N ASN A 262 6.99 -42.64 -3.93
CA ASN A 262 7.64 -43.60 -4.83
C ASN A 262 9.07 -43.15 -5.21
N THR A 263 9.32 -42.90 -6.50
CA THR A 263 10.57 -42.35 -7.03
C THR A 263 10.57 -40.82 -7.09
N GLY A 264 9.42 -40.18 -6.86
CA GLY A 264 9.31 -38.74 -6.78
C GLY A 264 9.92 -38.22 -5.49
N TRP A 265 10.70 -37.15 -5.62
CA TRP A 265 11.39 -36.50 -4.52
C TRP A 265 11.23 -35.00 -4.68
N ALA A 266 11.10 -34.26 -3.58
CA ALA A 266 11.02 -32.80 -3.61
C ALA A 266 11.41 -32.23 -2.25
N VAL A 267 11.88 -30.98 -2.24
CA VAL A 267 12.20 -30.25 -1.02
C VAL A 267 11.57 -28.87 -1.07
N ASN A 268 10.93 -28.48 0.03
CA ASN A 268 10.52 -27.11 0.28
C ASN A 268 11.42 -26.50 1.35
N ILE A 269 11.82 -25.25 1.15
CA ILE A 269 12.58 -24.46 2.12
C ILE A 269 11.65 -23.35 2.58
N CYS A 270 11.29 -23.36 3.86
CA CYS A 270 10.34 -22.42 4.43
C CYS A 270 11.03 -21.55 5.48
N GLY A 271 11.07 -20.24 5.26
CA GLY A 271 11.51 -19.27 6.26
C GLY A 271 10.31 -18.66 6.99
N TYR A 272 10.20 -18.92 8.28
CA TYR A 272 9.11 -18.43 9.11
C TYR A 272 9.52 -17.14 9.84
N LYS A 273 8.68 -16.11 9.73
CA LYS A 273 8.73 -14.93 10.59
C LYS A 273 7.45 -14.85 11.41
N ASP A 274 7.57 -15.20 12.69
CA ASP A 274 6.43 -15.25 13.59
C ASP A 274 5.94 -13.83 13.92
N GLY A 275 4.70 -13.52 13.54
CA GLY A 275 4.02 -12.27 13.84
C GLY A 275 3.30 -12.31 15.19
N SER A 276 3.08 -11.14 15.81
CA SER A 276 2.37 -11.04 17.09
C SER A 276 0.90 -10.61 16.98
N LEU A 277 0.49 -10.07 15.82
CA LEU A 277 -0.84 -9.48 15.64
C LEU A 277 -1.93 -10.54 15.39
N ALA A 278 -1.67 -11.47 14.47
CA ALA A 278 -2.58 -12.55 14.10
C ALA A 278 -1.79 -13.88 14.02
N PRO A 279 -1.46 -14.51 15.17
CA PRO A 279 -0.57 -15.68 15.21
C PRO A 279 -1.13 -16.92 14.49
N ASP A 280 -2.44 -16.95 14.22
CA ASP A 280 -3.11 -18.04 13.53
C ASP A 280 -3.29 -17.79 12.02
N GLU A 281 -2.83 -16.65 11.51
CA GLU A 281 -2.92 -16.27 10.09
C GLU A 281 -1.53 -16.18 9.45
N TRP A 282 -1.37 -16.76 8.26
CA TRP A 282 -0.10 -16.79 7.54
C TRP A 282 -0.21 -16.12 6.18
N LEU A 283 0.66 -15.14 5.94
CA LEU A 283 0.90 -14.58 4.62
C LEU A 283 2.10 -15.29 4.00
N VAL A 284 1.87 -16.00 2.89
CA VAL A 284 2.89 -16.84 2.25
C VAL A 284 3.28 -16.26 0.90
N PHE A 285 4.57 -16.06 0.70
CA PHE A 285 5.19 -15.77 -0.59
C PHE A 285 6.12 -16.92 -0.94
N GLY A 286 6.20 -17.28 -2.22
CA GLY A 286 7.05 -18.38 -2.64
C GLY A 286 7.38 -18.31 -4.13
N ALA A 287 8.46 -18.98 -4.49
CA ALA A 287 8.91 -19.23 -5.84
C ALA A 287 9.44 -20.67 -5.92
N HIS A 288 9.46 -21.23 -7.12
CA HIS A 288 10.20 -22.48 -7.36
C HIS A 288 11.69 -22.14 -7.49
N PHE A 289 12.56 -22.99 -6.97
CA PHE A 289 14.02 -22.81 -7.07
C PHE A 289 14.69 -23.89 -7.93
N ASP A 290 13.97 -24.97 -8.24
CA ASP A 290 14.37 -25.96 -9.23
C ASP A 290 14.35 -25.36 -10.65
N VAL A 291 15.27 -25.82 -11.48
CA VAL A 291 15.42 -25.46 -12.90
C VAL A 291 15.71 -26.69 -13.73
#